data_AF-A0A2G6TI36-F1
#
_entry.id   AF-A0A2G6TI36-F1
#
_cell.length_a   1.000
_cell.length_b   1.000
_cell.length_c   1.000
_cell.angle_alpha   90.00
_cell.angle_beta   90.00
_cell.angle_gamma   90.00
#
_symmetry.space_group_name_H-M   'P 1'
#
loop_
_entity.id
_entity.type
_entity.pdbx_description
1 polymer ?
#
loop_
_entity_poly.entity_id
_entity_poly.type
_entity_poly.pdbx_seq_one_letter_code
_entity_poly.pdbx_strand_id
1 'polypeptide(L)'
;MEQWKPISLDDLYDGIQKTEKDLDEELKNFWDLIKIDPIKWEEKEYGVMGGGFWVVAIFGHQVIWYNDIEEGFNISDYKTFGKIEDYWCDQDELVHVIYRLVEFVKGERGAIGGRRGSAESML
;
A
#
# COMPACT_ATOMS: atom_id res chain seq x y z
N MET A 1 -20.67 6.99 -17.25
CA MET A 1 -19.61 7.05 -16.23
C MET A 1 -19.80 5.85 -15.35
N GLU A 2 -18.82 4.95 -15.32
CA GLU A 2 -18.84 3.84 -14.36
C GLU A 2 -18.66 4.42 -12.96
N GLN A 3 -19.48 3.96 -12.02
CA GLN A 3 -19.37 4.35 -10.63
C GLN A 3 -18.16 3.60 -10.06
N TRP A 4 -17.18 4.32 -9.53
CA TRP A 4 -16.03 3.72 -8.85
C TRP A 4 -16.48 2.72 -7.79
N LYS A 5 -15.75 1.60 -7.69
CA LYS A 5 -15.96 0.56 -6.68
C LYS A 5 -14.61 0.17 -6.07
N PRO A 6 -14.55 -0.08 -4.76
CA PRO A 6 -13.35 -0.63 -4.12
C PRO A 6 -12.95 -1.96 -4.77
N ILE A 7 -11.64 -2.27 -4.80
CA ILE A 7 -11.17 -3.59 -5.22
C ILE A 7 -11.80 -4.68 -4.37
N SER A 8 -12.09 -5.83 -4.99
CA SER A 8 -12.46 -7.01 -4.23
C SER A 8 -11.23 -7.60 -3.54
N LEU A 9 -11.45 -8.35 -2.45
CA LEU A 9 -10.36 -9.04 -1.77
C LEU A 9 -9.67 -10.06 -2.69
N ASP A 10 -10.44 -10.72 -3.57
CA ASP A 10 -9.92 -11.70 -4.51
C ASP A 10 -9.01 -11.04 -5.56
N ASP A 11 -9.45 -9.91 -6.15
CA ASP A 11 -8.64 -9.17 -7.13
C ASP A 11 -7.36 -8.60 -6.49
N LEU A 12 -7.43 -8.16 -5.22
CA LEU A 12 -6.25 -7.73 -4.48
C LEU A 12 -5.27 -8.89 -4.27
N TYR A 13 -5.77 -10.08 -3.89
CA TYR A 13 -4.93 -11.26 -3.75
C TYR A 13 -4.30 -11.68 -5.07
N ASP A 14 -5.03 -11.62 -6.18
CA ASP A 14 -4.49 -11.90 -7.51
C ASP A 14 -3.33 -10.94 -7.85
N GLY A 15 -3.48 -9.66 -7.52
CA GLY A 15 -2.42 -8.65 -7.64
C GLY A 15 -1.18 -8.98 -6.80
N ILE A 16 -1.36 -9.30 -5.51
CA ILE A 16 -0.27 -9.69 -4.61
C ILE A 16 0.44 -10.94 -5.11
N GLN A 17 -0.31 -11.99 -5.46
CA GLN A 17 0.24 -13.26 -5.94
C GLN A 17 0.99 -13.11 -7.25
N LYS A 18 0.55 -12.19 -8.13
CA LYS A 18 1.28 -11.86 -9.35
C LYS A 18 2.66 -11.28 -9.00
N THR A 19 2.71 -10.31 -8.09
CA THR A 19 3.99 -9.75 -7.62
C THR A 19 4.87 -10.80 -6.95
N GLU A 20 4.32 -11.63 -6.07
CA GLU A 20 5.09 -12.65 -5.33
C GLU A 20 5.81 -13.67 -6.24
N LYS A 21 5.28 -13.93 -7.44
CA LYS A 21 5.91 -14.84 -8.41
C LYS A 21 7.18 -14.27 -9.05
N ASP A 22 7.27 -12.95 -9.11
CA ASP A 22 8.35 -12.23 -9.80
C ASP A 22 9.42 -11.70 -8.83
N LEU A 23 9.23 -11.86 -7.52
CA LEU A 23 10.22 -11.47 -6.51
C LEU A 23 11.45 -12.39 -6.55
N ASP A 24 12.64 -11.80 -6.50
CA ASP A 24 13.85 -12.55 -6.19
C ASP A 24 13.89 -13.01 -4.72
N GLU A 25 14.86 -13.85 -4.37
CA GLU A 25 14.96 -14.44 -3.04
C GLU A 25 15.08 -13.40 -1.91
N GLU A 26 15.78 -12.30 -2.15
CA GLU A 26 15.97 -11.26 -1.14
C GLU A 26 14.66 -10.51 -0.89
N LEU A 27 14.02 -10.02 -1.95
CA LEU A 27 12.75 -9.31 -1.86
C LEU A 27 11.64 -10.22 -1.31
N LYS A 28 11.64 -11.50 -1.71
CA LYS A 28 10.67 -12.47 -1.22
C LYS A 28 10.82 -12.75 0.27
N ASN A 29 12.05 -12.97 0.75
CA ASN A 29 12.31 -13.17 2.17
C ASN A 29 11.89 -11.96 2.99
N PHE A 30 12.18 -10.74 2.50
CA PHE A 30 11.73 -9.52 3.17
C PHE A 30 10.20 -9.39 3.17
N TRP A 31 9.54 -9.63 2.04
CA TRP A 31 8.09 -9.59 1.92
C TRP A 31 7.39 -10.58 2.85
N ASP A 32 7.86 -11.83 2.90
CA ASP A 32 7.30 -12.88 3.76
C ASP A 32 7.42 -12.55 5.26
N LEU A 33 8.33 -11.64 5.65
CA LEU A 33 8.48 -11.17 7.04
C LEU A 33 7.48 -10.08 7.42
N ILE A 34 7.05 -9.25 6.47
CA ILE A 34 6.26 -8.04 6.76
C ILE A 34 4.80 -8.15 6.32
N LYS A 35 4.49 -9.07 5.39
CA LYS A 35 3.14 -9.22 4.86
C LYS A 35 2.18 -9.72 5.93
N ILE A 36 0.94 -9.28 5.81
CA ILE A 36 -0.17 -9.72 6.65
C ILE A 36 -1.32 -10.16 5.76
N ASP A 37 -2.29 -10.87 6.32
CA ASP A 37 -3.58 -11.04 5.65
C ASP A 37 -4.19 -9.64 5.42
N PRO A 38 -4.62 -9.31 4.18
CA PRO A 38 -5.17 -8.00 3.89
C PRO A 38 -6.32 -7.64 4.83
N ILE A 39 -6.21 -6.46 5.42
CA ILE A 39 -7.21 -5.93 6.36
C ILE A 39 -7.51 -4.47 6.03
N LYS A 40 -8.78 -4.09 6.05
CA LYS A 40 -9.18 -2.70 5.86
C LYS A 40 -8.78 -1.85 7.07
N TRP A 41 -8.06 -0.77 6.83
CA TRP A 41 -7.77 0.26 7.82
C TRP A 41 -8.48 1.56 7.45
N GLU A 42 -8.93 2.30 8.47
CA GLU A 42 -9.59 3.58 8.29
C GLU A 42 -8.62 4.61 7.70
N GLU A 43 -9.10 5.34 6.70
CA GLU A 43 -8.46 6.51 6.13
C GLU A 43 -9.54 7.60 6.07
N LYS A 44 -9.21 8.81 6.54
CA LYS A 44 -10.21 9.84 6.89
C LYS A 44 -10.58 10.75 5.73
N GLU A 45 -9.71 10.87 4.72
CA GLU A 45 -9.89 11.82 3.63
C GLU A 45 -10.79 11.23 2.52
N TYR A 46 -10.49 10.02 2.06
CA TYR A 46 -11.13 9.40 0.90
C TYR A 46 -11.55 7.95 1.12
N GLY A 47 -11.00 7.26 2.12
CA GLY A 47 -11.31 5.85 2.40
C GLY A 47 -12.72 5.60 2.94
N VAL A 48 -13.45 6.62 3.41
CA VAL A 48 -14.72 6.46 4.13
C VAL A 48 -15.79 5.70 3.31
N MET A 49 -15.91 5.98 2.01
CA MET A 49 -16.92 5.32 1.16
C MET A 49 -16.63 3.82 0.94
N GLY A 50 -15.35 3.43 0.96
CA GLY A 50 -14.91 2.04 0.75
C GLY A 50 -14.72 1.23 2.04
N GLY A 51 -15.04 1.81 3.21
CA GLY A 51 -14.73 1.20 4.51
C GLY A 51 -13.24 1.19 4.85
N GLY A 52 -12.47 2.11 4.25
CA GLY A 52 -11.02 2.20 4.37
C GLY A 52 -10.28 1.65 3.15
N PHE A 53 -8.96 1.55 3.27
CA PHE A 53 -8.08 0.94 2.27
C PHE A 53 -7.48 -0.37 2.79
N TRP A 54 -7.13 -1.27 1.87
CA TRP A 54 -6.56 -2.55 2.25
C TRP A 54 -5.09 -2.39 2.63
N VAL A 55 -4.75 -2.67 3.88
CA VAL A 55 -3.36 -2.81 4.35
C VAL A 55 -2.92 -4.25 4.15
N VAL A 56 -1.76 -4.43 3.52
CA VAL A 56 -1.22 -5.73 3.12
C VAL A 56 0.11 -6.08 3.79
N ALA A 57 0.77 -5.10 4.43
CA ALA A 57 1.98 -5.33 5.21
C ALA A 57 2.17 -4.27 6.30
N ILE A 58 2.88 -4.64 7.36
CA ILE A 58 3.29 -3.75 8.45
C ILE A 58 4.80 -3.88 8.66
N PHE A 59 5.50 -2.76 8.65
CA PHE A 59 6.94 -2.71 8.88
C PHE A 59 7.28 -1.56 9.84
N GLY A 60 7.67 -1.88 11.07
CA GLY A 60 7.89 -0.88 12.12
C GLY A 60 6.64 -0.02 12.37
N HIS A 61 6.76 1.29 12.16
CA HIS A 61 5.64 2.24 12.27
C HIS A 61 4.99 2.56 10.91
N GLN A 62 5.19 1.71 9.90
CA GLN A 62 4.69 1.93 8.55
C GLN A 62 3.77 0.80 8.10
N VAL A 63 2.88 1.13 7.17
CA VAL A 63 2.01 0.19 6.49
C VAL A 63 2.15 0.31 4.97
N ILE A 64 2.05 -0.83 4.30
CA ILE A 64 1.80 -0.86 2.85
C ILE A 64 0.31 -1.05 2.65
N TRP A 65 -0.32 -0.17 1.87
CA TRP A 65 -1.74 -0.22 1.59
C TRP A 65 -2.04 0.00 0.12
N TYR A 66 -3.14 -0.60 -0.35
CA TYR A 66 -3.63 -0.44 -1.72
C TYR A 66 -4.67 0.66 -1.79
N ASN A 67 -4.40 1.65 -2.64
CA ASN A 67 -5.29 2.74 -2.94
C ASN A 67 -6.19 2.34 -4.11
N ASP A 68 -7.42 1.94 -3.78
CA ASP A 68 -8.46 1.53 -4.73
C ASP A 68 -8.92 2.64 -5.69
N ILE A 69 -8.66 3.91 -5.37
CA ILE A 69 -9.05 5.08 -6.18
C ILE A 69 -8.00 5.35 -7.25
N GLU A 70 -6.73 5.24 -6.88
CA GLU A 70 -5.57 5.53 -7.74
C GLU A 70 -4.97 4.27 -8.37
N GLU A 71 -5.47 3.09 -8.00
CA GLU A 71 -5.04 1.77 -8.46
C GLU A 71 -3.53 1.50 -8.22
N GLY A 72 -3.05 1.72 -7.00
CA GLY A 72 -1.64 1.54 -6.65
C GLY A 72 -1.33 1.34 -5.18
N PHE A 73 -0.12 0.86 -4.88
CA PHE A 73 0.35 0.64 -3.52
C PHE A 73 1.11 1.84 -2.97
N ASN A 74 0.87 2.14 -1.70
CA ASN A 74 1.42 3.30 -1.00
C ASN A 74 2.04 2.88 0.34
N ILE A 75 2.97 3.69 0.85
CA ILE A 75 3.54 3.56 2.20
C ILE A 75 3.13 4.77 3.02
N SER A 76 2.53 4.52 4.18
CA SER A 76 2.24 5.57 5.16
C SER A 76 2.69 5.15 6.54
N ASP A 77 3.05 6.14 7.35
CA ASP A 77 3.21 5.93 8.78
C ASP A 77 1.84 5.67 9.43
N TYR A 78 1.85 4.98 10.56
CA TYR A 78 0.67 4.85 11.43
C TYR A 78 1.04 5.11 12.88
N LYS A 79 0.14 5.78 13.60
CA LYS A 79 0.26 6.01 15.06
C LYS A 79 -0.72 5.16 15.86
N THR A 80 -1.85 4.80 15.25
CA THR A 80 -2.89 3.97 15.83
C THR A 80 -3.12 2.78 14.90
N PHE A 81 -3.05 1.57 15.44
CA PHE A 81 -3.37 0.37 14.65
C PHE A 81 -4.79 0.49 14.06
N GLY A 82 -4.93 0.17 12.78
CA GLY A 82 -6.21 0.31 12.08
C GLY A 82 -6.45 1.68 11.44
N LYS A 83 -5.48 2.62 11.49
CA LYS A 83 -5.60 3.96 10.89
C LYS A 83 -4.40 4.31 10.02
N ILE A 84 -4.66 4.71 8.79
CA ILE A 84 -3.69 5.27 7.88
C ILE A 84 -3.63 6.79 8.13
N GLU A 85 -2.44 7.34 8.37
CA GLU A 85 -2.29 8.77 8.72
C GLU A 85 -2.19 9.67 7.48
N ASP A 86 -1.40 9.27 6.48
CA ASP A 86 -1.16 10.07 5.27
C ASP A 86 -1.74 9.38 4.04
N TYR A 87 -2.54 10.11 3.28
CA TYR A 87 -3.01 9.70 1.96
C TYR A 87 -1.99 10.03 0.88
N TRP A 88 -1.78 9.09 -0.05
CA TRP A 88 -0.87 9.21 -1.17
C TRP A 88 -1.55 8.69 -2.44
N CYS A 89 -1.17 9.26 -3.59
CA CYS A 89 -1.71 8.89 -4.90
C CYS A 89 -0.66 8.22 -5.77
N ASP A 90 0.23 7.42 -5.17
CA ASP A 90 1.20 6.67 -5.95
C ASP A 90 0.49 5.50 -6.65
N GLN A 91 0.79 5.34 -7.94
CA GLN A 91 0.32 4.26 -8.80
C GLN A 91 1.37 3.13 -8.86
N ASP A 92 2.07 2.91 -7.76
CA ASP A 92 3.19 1.98 -7.72
C ASP A 92 2.68 0.54 -7.66
N GLU A 93 3.29 -0.32 -8.48
CA GLU A 93 3.18 -1.76 -8.28
C GLU A 93 3.85 -2.17 -6.96
N LEU A 94 3.32 -3.20 -6.30
CA LEU A 94 3.80 -3.67 -5.00
C LEU A 94 5.30 -3.97 -4.96
N VAL A 95 5.87 -4.48 -6.06
CA VAL A 95 7.31 -4.77 -6.16
C VAL A 95 8.18 -3.52 -5.92
N HIS A 96 7.77 -2.37 -6.44
CA HIS A 96 8.51 -1.12 -6.27
C HIS A 96 8.47 -0.65 -4.81
N VAL A 97 7.34 -0.89 -4.13
CA VAL A 97 7.16 -0.56 -2.72
C VAL A 97 8.06 -1.44 -1.84
N ILE A 98 8.08 -2.75 -2.09
CA ILE A 98 8.95 -3.71 -1.39
C ILE A 98 10.42 -3.35 -1.59
N TYR A 99 10.82 -3.08 -2.83
CA TYR A 99 12.19 -2.71 -3.16
C TYR A 99 12.66 -1.44 -2.43
N ARG A 100 11.82 -0.39 -2.36
CA ARG A 100 12.14 0.84 -1.61
C ARG A 100 12.38 0.58 -0.12
N LEU A 101 11.61 -0.33 0.50
CA LEU A 101 11.80 -0.69 1.89
C LEU A 101 13.10 -1.46 2.11
N VAL A 102 13.46 -2.37 1.19
CA VAL A 102 14.73 -3.09 1.24
C VAL A 102 15.92 -2.12 1.10
N GLU A 103 15.89 -1.19 0.14
CA GLU A 103 16.91 -0.14 0.00
C GLU A 103 17.04 0.72 1.27
N PHE A 104 15.90 1.05 1.90
CA PHE A 104 15.92 1.78 3.17
C PHE A 104 16.58 0.97 4.30
N VAL A 105 16.26 -0.31 4.43
CA VAL A 105 16.88 -1.20 5.43
C VAL A 105 18.38 -1.35 5.20
N LYS A 106 18.82 -1.39 3.94
CA LYS A 106 20.24 -1.42 3.56
C LYS A 106 20.96 -0.08 3.78
N GLY A 107 20.23 1.00 4.04
CA GLY A 107 20.78 2.35 4.16
C GLY A 107 21.15 2.97 2.80
N GLU A 108 20.69 2.38 1.70
CA GLU A 108 20.89 2.87 0.33
C GLU A 108 19.92 4.03 0.01
N ARG A 109 18.86 4.16 0.80
CA ARG A 109 17.84 5.21 0.69
C ARG A 109 17.61 5.90 2.04
N GLY A 110 17.56 7.23 2.04
CA GLY A 110 17.37 8.04 3.26
C GLY A 110 15.91 8.27 3.71
N ALA A 111 14.93 8.01 2.84
CA ALA A 111 13.50 8.21 3.14
C ALA A 111 12.61 7.30 2.27
N ILE A 112 11.43 6.93 2.76
CA ILE A 112 10.58 5.87 2.19
C ILE A 112 9.29 6.44 1.55
N GLY A 113 8.98 7.72 1.81
CA GLY A 113 7.68 8.35 1.51
C GLY A 113 7.33 8.51 0.02
N GLY A 114 6.02 8.62 -0.21
CA GLY A 114 5.36 8.75 -1.52
C GLY A 114 5.19 10.19 -2.04
N ARG A 115 4.44 10.38 -3.14
CA ARG A 115 4.13 11.69 -3.74
C ARG A 115 2.74 12.18 -3.31
N ARG A 116 2.67 13.36 -2.66
CA ARG A 116 1.42 13.85 -2.03
C ARG A 116 0.48 14.32 -3.14
N GLY A 117 -0.71 13.74 -3.21
CA GLY A 117 -1.74 14.14 -4.17
C GLY A 117 -2.56 15.35 -3.70
N SER A 118 -3.09 16.13 -4.64
CA SER A 118 -4.17 17.09 -4.38
C SER A 118 -5.53 16.43 -4.61
N ALA A 119 -6.50 16.76 -3.77
CA ALA A 119 -7.89 16.28 -3.77
C ALA A 119 -8.70 16.48 -5.08
N GLU A 120 -8.14 17.18 -6.08
CA GLU A 120 -8.91 17.90 -7.09
C GLU A 120 -9.31 17.08 -8.33
N SER A 121 -8.96 15.79 -8.43
CA SER A 121 -9.35 14.95 -9.58
C SER A 121 -10.66 14.16 -9.39
N MET A 122 -11.36 14.31 -8.26
CA MET A 122 -12.47 13.41 -7.89
C MET A 122 -13.90 13.95 -8.10
N LEU A 123 -14.13 14.84 -9.07
CA LEU A 123 -15.47 15.24 -9.53
C LEU A 123 -15.64 15.08 -11.05
#